data_AF-A0A7G6X820-F1
#
_entry.id   AF-A0A7G6X820-F1
#
_cell.length_a   1.000
_cell.length_b   1.000
_cell.length_c   1.000
_cell.angle_alpha   90.00
_cell.angle_beta   90.00
_cell.angle_gamma   90.00
#
_symmetry.space_group_name_H-M   'P 1'
#
loop_
_entity.id
_entity.type
_entity.pdbx_description
1 polymer ?
#
loop_
_entity_poly.entity_id
_entity_poly.type
_entity_poly.pdbx_seq_one_letter_code
_entity_poly.pdbx_strand_id
1 'polypeptide(L)' 'MKFLILIYGNPESRDVWNQLTEEQQRESMIGYTGLHEALTASGELIVSHSLADAVTTKQVLVRNGNVMTTDGPFAEEKDR' A
#
# COMPACT_ATOMS: atom_id res chain seq x y z
N MET A 1 -9.41 -21.36 -1.43
CA MET A 1 -9.20 -20.28 -2.42
C MET A 1 -8.31 -19.23 -1.78
N LYS A 2 -7.53 -18.44 -2.55
CA LYS A 2 -6.74 -17.32 -2.01
C LYS A 2 -7.13 -16.05 -2.75
N PHE A 3 -7.12 -14.92 -2.04
CA PHE A 3 -7.44 -13.61 -2.59
C PHE A 3 -6.30 -12.64 -2.32
N LEU A 4 -6.09 -11.70 -3.22
CA LEU A 4 -5.22 -10.55 -3.01
C LEU A 4 -6.10 -9.32 -2.84
N ILE A 5 -6.02 -8.68 -1.68
CA ILE A 5 -6.73 -7.43 -1.39
C ILE A 5 -5.73 -6.30 -1.55
N LEU A 6 -6.02 -5.37 -2.46
CA LEU A 6 -5.20 -4.19 -2.70
C LEU A 6 -5.83 -3.00 -1.98
N ILE A 7 -5.06 -2.37 -1.09
CA ILE A 7 -5.43 -1.12 -0.42
C ILE A 7 -4.81 0.01 -1.22
N TYR A 8 -5.66 0.82 -1.87
CA TYR A 8 -5.23 1.98 -2.62
C TYR A 8 -5.26 3.22 -1.73
N GLY A 9 -4.14 3.93 -1.67
CA GLY A 9 -4.07 5.30 -1.18
C GLY A 9 -3.70 6.21 -2.35
N ASN A 10 -4.26 7.42 -2.36
CA ASN A 10 -3.84 8.49 -3.26
C ASN A 10 -3.21 9.64 -2.45
N PRO A 11 -2.46 10.57 -3.08
CA PRO A 11 -1.81 11.67 -2.38
C PRO A 11 -2.77 12.49 -1.51
N GLU A 12 -3.99 12.77 -2.01
CA GLU A 12 -5.00 13.52 -1.26
C GLU A 12 -5.43 12.81 0.04
N SER A 13 -5.66 11.50 -0.01
CA SER A 13 -6.00 10.70 1.18
C SER A 13 -4.86 10.65 2.19
N ARG A 14 -3.61 10.69 1.71
CA ARG A 14 -2.42 10.77 2.56
C ARG A 14 -2.32 12.13 3.23
N ASP A 15 -2.61 13.21 2.51
CA ASP A 15 -2.61 14.57 3.06
C ASP A 15 -3.68 14.73 4.13
N VAL A 16 -4.89 14.20 3.88
CA VAL A 16 -5.95 14.15 4.89
C VAL A 16 -5.49 13.37 6.12
N TRP A 17 -4.87 12.21 5.94
CA TRP A 17 -4.32 11.41 7.03
C TRP A 17 -3.28 12.19 7.85
N ASN A 18 -2.35 12.87 7.18
CA ASN A 18 -1.28 13.64 7.81
C ASN A 18 -1.81 14.87 8.58
N GLN A 19 -3.00 15.37 8.24
CA GLN A 19 -3.66 16.46 8.95
C GLN A 19 -4.44 16.00 10.19
N LEU A 20 -4.71 14.69 10.33
CA LEU A 20 -5.35 14.15 11.53
C LEU A 20 -4.43 14.29 12.74
N THR A 21 -5.03 14.56 13.89
CA THR A 21 -4.30 14.51 15.17
C THR A 21 -3.83 13.08 15.47
N GLU A 22 -2.81 12.93 16.32
CA GLU A 22 -2.33 11.61 16.74
C GLU A 22 -3.44 10.74 17.34
N GLU A 23 -4.39 11.34 18.05
CA GLU A 23 -5.56 10.64 18.60
C GLU A 23 -6.44 10.06 17.50
N GLN A 24 -6.77 10.87 16.50
CA GLN A 24 -7.62 10.47 15.38
C GLN A 24 -6.94 9.43 14.48
N GLN A 25 -5.63 9.54 14.27
CA GLN A 25 -4.85 8.52 13.57
C GLN A 25 -4.88 7.20 14.36
N ARG A 26 -4.70 7.26 15.68
CA ARG A 26 -4.74 6.07 16.54
C ARG A 26 -6.11 5.41 16.52
N GLU A 27 -7.18 6.19 16.69
CA GLU A 27 -8.56 5.70 16.61
C GLU A 27 -8.83 5.02 15.26
N SER A 28 -8.35 5.61 14.17
CA SER A 28 -8.48 5.05 12.82
C SER A 28 -7.71 3.73 12.67
N MET A 29 -6.55 3.59 13.33
CA MET A 29 -5.75 2.36 13.29
C MET A 29 -6.32 1.21 14.12
N ILE A 30 -7.14 1.48 15.15
CA ILE A 30 -7.71 0.43 16.01
C ILE A 30 -8.53 -0.58 15.19
N GLY A 31 -9.36 -0.09 14.26
CA GLY A 31 -10.16 -0.96 13.40
C GLY A 31 -9.30 -1.84 12.50
N TYR A 32 -8.23 -1.27 11.97
CA TYR A 32 -7.27 -2.00 11.13
C TYR A 32 -6.53 -3.09 11.92
N THR A 33 -6.01 -2.77 13.11
CA THR A 33 -5.29 -3.74 13.94
C THR A 33 -6.22 -4.85 14.43
N GLY A 34 -7.45 -4.51 14.84
CA GLY A 34 -8.43 -5.51 15.28
C GLY A 34 -8.82 -6.50 14.17
N LEU A 35 -9.02 -6.02 12.94
CA LEU A 35 -9.26 -6.90 11.79
C LEU A 35 -8.04 -7.79 11.50
N HIS A 36 -6.83 -7.22 11.55
CA HIS A 36 -5.60 -7.97 11.32
C HIS A 36 -5.41 -9.10 12.33
N GLU A 37 -5.65 -8.82 13.62
CA GLU A 37 -5.59 -9.81 14.69
C GLU A 37 -6.64 -10.91 14.50
N ALA A 38 -7.88 -10.55 14.17
CA ALA A 38 -8.96 -11.51 13.94
C ALA A 38 -8.65 -12.47 12.77
N LEU A 39 -8.16 -11.94 11.64
CA LEU A 39 -7.78 -12.73 10.47
C LEU A 39 -6.54 -13.59 10.72
N THR A 40 -5.62 -13.11 11.56
CA THR A 40 -4.47 -13.91 12.00
C THR A 40 -4.91 -15.07 12.89
N ALA A 41 -5.78 -14.78 13.87
CA ALA A 41 -6.29 -15.79 14.81
C ALA A 41 -7.15 -16.86 14.13
N SER A 42 -7.91 -16.49 13.10
CA SER A 42 -8.67 -17.45 12.28
C SER A 42 -7.78 -18.28 11.33
N GLY A 43 -6.54 -17.86 11.09
CA GLY A 43 -5.64 -18.47 10.12
C GLY A 43 -5.97 -18.11 8.66
N GLU A 44 -6.86 -17.15 8.44
CA GLU A 44 -7.25 -16.68 7.10
C GLU A 44 -6.22 -15.71 6.52
N LEU A 45 -5.49 -14.98 7.37
CA LEU A 45 -4.43 -14.09 6.92
C LEU A 45 -3.19 -14.89 6.49
N ILE A 46 -2.88 -14.82 5.20
CA ILE A 46 -1.65 -15.40 4.65
C ILE A 46 -0.48 -14.42 4.79
N VAL A 47 -0.68 -13.15 4.42
CA VAL A 47 0.33 -12.10 4.47
C VAL A 47 -0.33 -10.72 4.37
N SER A 48 0.25 -9.71 5.01
CA SER A 48 -0.09 -8.29 4.82
C SER A 48 1.17 -7.44 4.98
N HIS A 49 1.34 -6.44 4.12
CA HIS A 49 2.43 -5.47 4.19
C HIS A 49 1.94 -4.09 3.75
N SER A 50 2.25 -3.07 4.55
CA SER A 50 2.15 -1.68 4.10
C SER A 50 3.30 -1.37 3.15
N LEU A 51 3.00 -0.76 2.01
CA LEU A 51 4.00 -0.34 1.04
C LEU A 51 4.55 1.04 1.40
N ALA A 52 5.82 1.27 1.05
CA ALA A 52 6.43 2.60 1.08
C ALA A 52 5.78 3.52 0.04
N ASP A 53 6.15 4.81 0.07
CA ASP A 53 5.65 5.78 -0.89
C ASP A 53 5.98 5.40 -2.34
N ALA A 54 5.05 5.64 -3.26
CA ALA A 54 5.18 5.30 -4.67
C ALA A 54 6.43 5.95 -5.31
N VAL A 55 6.87 7.12 -4.82
CA VAL A 55 8.09 7.79 -5.27
C VAL A 55 9.36 6.97 -5.03
N THR A 56 9.33 6.04 -4.07
CA THR A 56 10.47 5.15 -3.76
C THR A 56 10.54 3.92 -4.67
N THR A 57 9.57 3.75 -5.57
CA THR A 57 9.49 2.61 -6.47
C THR A 57 10.63 2.61 -7.47
N LYS A 58 11.19 1.41 -7.74
CA LYS A 58 12.06 1.15 -8.88
C LYS A 58 11.36 0.15 -9.80
N GLN A 59 11.28 0.49 -11.07
CA GLN A 59 10.80 -0.42 -12.11
C GLN A 59 11.97 -1.12 -12.78
N VAL A 60 11.75 -2.37 -13.15
CA VAL A 60 12.68 -3.17 -13.95
C VAL A 60 11.92 -3.70 -15.15
N LEU A 61 12.30 -3.25 -16.35
CA LEU A 61 11.75 -3.72 -17.61
C LEU A 61 12.76 -4.60 -18.32
N VAL A 62 12.34 -5.81 -18.72
CA VAL A 62 13.16 -6.73 -19.48
C VAL A 62 12.57 -6.87 -20.88
N ARG A 63 13.33 -6.50 -21.92
CA ARG A 63 12.91 -6.61 -23.32
C ARG A 63 14.05 -7.10 -24.20
N ASN A 64 13.80 -8.18 -24.95
CA ASN A 64 14.79 -8.81 -25.84
C ASN A 64 16.13 -9.15 -25.14
N GLY A 65 16.08 -9.56 -23.87
CA GLY A 65 17.26 -9.85 -23.06
C GLY A 65 17.99 -8.63 -22.49
N ASN A 66 17.55 -7.41 -22.82
CA ASN A 66 18.07 -6.18 -22.22
C ASN A 66 17.25 -5.79 -20.99
N VAL A 67 17.94 -5.39 -19.92
CA VAL A 67 17.35 -4.91 -18.68
C VAL A 67 17.47 -3.39 -18.62
N MET A 68 16.34 -2.72 -18.36
CA MET A 68 16.28 -1.28 -18.11
C MET A 68 15.65 -1.05 -16.74
N THR A 69 16.16 -0.07 -16.01
CA THR A 69 15.62 0.33 -14.70
C THR A 69 15.22 1.79 -14.73
N THR A 70 14.03 2.10 -14.20
CA THR A 70 13.51 3.47 -14.09
C THR A 70 12.95 3.72 -12.70
N ASP A 71 13.01 4.98 -12.27
CA ASP A 71 12.46 5.40 -10.98
C ASP A 71 10.97 5.73 -11.13
N GLY A 72 10.20 5.48 -10.08
CA GLY A 72 8.75 5.76 -10.04
C GLY A 72 7.86 4.54 -10.32
N PRO A 73 6.53 4.69 -10.20
CA PRO A 73 5.55 3.61 -10.31
C PRO A 73 5.34 3.10 -11.75
N PHE A 74 4.88 1.84 -11.89
CA PHE A 74 4.75 1.13 -13.18
C PHE A 74 3.89 1.82 -14.24
N ALA A 75 2.73 2.36 -13.82
CA ALA A 75 1.98 3.28 -14.65
C ALA A 75 2.39 4.69 -14.21
N GLU A 76 2.59 5.60 -15.17
CA GLU A 76 2.50 7.02 -14.84
C GLU A 76 1.14 7.21 -14.17
N GLU A 77 1.14 7.71 -12.93
CA GLU A 77 -0.09 8.17 -12.31
C GLU A 77 -0.70 9.18 -13.27
N LYS A 78 -1.78 8.76 -13.92
CA LYS A 78 -2.58 9.67 -14.73
C LYS A 78 -3.38 10.50 -13.74
N ASP A 79 -2.70 11.40 -13.04
CA ASP A 79 -3.31 12.41 -12.21
C ASP A 79 -3.94 13.44 -13.14
N ARG A 80 -5.22 13.18 -13.44
CA ARG A 80 -6.24 14.20 -13.68
C ARG A 80 -7.58 13.70 -13.16
#